data_AF-A0A9E0DP58-F1
#
_entry.id   AF-A0A9E0DP58-F1
#
_cell.length_a   1.000
_cell.length_b   1.000
_cell.length_c   1.000
_cell.angle_alpha   90.00
_cell.angle_beta   90.00
_cell.angle_gamma   90.00
#
_symmetry.space_group_name_H-M   'P 1'
#
loop_
_entity.id
_entity.type
_entity.pdbx_description
1 polymer ?
#
loop_
_entity_poly.entity_id
_entity_poly.type
_entity_poly.pdbx_seq_one_letter_code
_entity_poly.pdbx_strand_id
1 'polypeptide(L)'
;MDFDRESLAKNDGKEGREALVAVDGKVYAVTGNRFWKNGVHMNRHQAGADLTEAIAASPHGRDVLEKIQTKGTLAKQTEDKPPFLPGWLINFLEAHPFFKRHPHPMVVHFPMAIFIIAPLFLAWYYLVGPARGLLEAVFYLYILGTLSLPAAIGTGILAWLVNYSGKHNPIIIRKTVFSVVLLIFDVMIIAALIIKPAILQNPTGWEKIVPALIFLCLPLVSIIGEHGGKLVFPVLKGK
;
A
#
# COMPACT_ATOMS: atom_id res chain seq x y z
N MET A 1 -4.96 15.82 -29.58
CA MET A 1 -6.14 14.99 -29.30
C MET A 1 -6.19 14.78 -27.80
N ASP A 2 -7.33 15.02 -27.17
CA ASP A 2 -7.50 14.79 -25.74
C ASP A 2 -8.15 13.43 -25.51
N PHE A 3 -7.57 12.67 -24.59
CA PHE A 3 -8.08 11.38 -24.16
C PHE A 3 -8.54 11.50 -22.71
N ASP A 4 -9.67 10.88 -22.37
CA ASP A 4 -9.99 10.55 -20.98
C ASP A 4 -9.53 9.10 -20.66
N ARG A 5 -9.71 8.65 -19.41
CA ARG A 5 -9.30 7.29 -19.02
C ARG A 5 -10.09 6.20 -19.76
N GLU A 6 -11.35 6.43 -20.09
CA GLU A 6 -12.21 5.43 -20.74
C GLU A 6 -11.86 5.26 -22.22
N SER A 7 -11.62 6.36 -22.92
CA SER A 7 -11.12 6.38 -24.29
C SER A 7 -9.70 5.85 -24.36
N LEU A 8 -8.82 6.17 -23.41
CA LEU A 8 -7.49 5.56 -23.34
C LEU A 8 -7.61 4.02 -23.19
N ALA A 9 -8.45 3.53 -22.27
CA ALA A 9 -8.64 2.10 -22.01
C ALA A 9 -9.12 1.29 -23.23
N LYS A 10 -9.77 1.92 -24.21
CA LYS A 10 -10.16 1.28 -25.47
C LYS A 10 -8.97 1.00 -26.40
N ASN A 11 -7.83 1.64 -26.18
CA ASN A 11 -6.62 1.51 -26.99
C ASN A 11 -5.59 0.57 -26.33
N ASP A 12 -6.02 -0.68 -26.14
CA ASP A 12 -5.31 -1.72 -25.39
C ASP A 12 -4.36 -2.59 -26.23
N GLY A 13 -4.21 -2.34 -27.54
CA GLY A 13 -3.35 -3.13 -28.41
C GLY A 13 -3.83 -4.55 -28.72
N LYS A 14 -5.05 -4.92 -28.33
CA LYS A 14 -5.64 -6.25 -28.57
C LYS A 14 -6.57 -6.21 -29.78
N GLU A 15 -6.73 -7.36 -30.43
CA GLU A 15 -7.64 -7.53 -31.58
C GLU A 15 -7.41 -6.48 -32.69
N GLY A 16 -6.14 -6.08 -32.89
CA GLY A 16 -5.74 -5.10 -33.91
C GLY A 16 -5.98 -3.64 -33.53
N ARG A 17 -6.47 -3.34 -32.32
CA ARG A 17 -6.60 -1.95 -31.82
C ARG A 17 -5.22 -1.30 -31.64
N GLU A 18 -5.17 0.03 -31.66
CA GLU A 18 -3.96 0.76 -31.27
C GLU A 18 -3.60 0.46 -29.81
N ALA A 19 -2.29 0.45 -29.51
CA ALA A 19 -1.76 0.36 -28.16
C ALA A 19 -1.28 1.75 -27.75
N LEU A 20 -1.98 2.39 -26.82
CA LEU A 20 -1.64 3.71 -26.28
C LEU A 20 -1.32 3.62 -24.79
N VAL A 21 -0.38 4.42 -24.31
CA VAL A 21 -0.09 4.55 -22.86
C VAL A 21 0.00 6.02 -22.49
N ALA A 22 -0.45 6.40 -21.29
CA ALA A 22 -0.26 7.74 -20.79
C ALA A 22 0.92 7.79 -19.79
N VAL A 23 1.74 8.83 -19.87
CA VAL A 23 2.80 9.15 -18.90
C VAL A 23 2.84 10.66 -18.70
N ASP A 24 2.77 11.10 -17.44
CA ASP A 24 2.77 12.51 -17.02
C ASP A 24 1.77 13.39 -17.80
N GLY A 25 0.59 12.83 -18.10
CA GLY A 25 -0.47 13.51 -18.85
C GLY A 25 -0.28 13.56 -20.36
N LYS A 26 0.76 12.94 -20.92
CA LYS A 26 0.97 12.77 -22.38
C LYS A 26 0.64 11.35 -22.80
N VAL A 27 -0.02 11.19 -23.95
CA VAL A 27 -0.40 9.89 -24.52
C VAL A 27 0.57 9.51 -25.63
N TYR A 28 1.17 8.33 -25.52
CA TYR A 28 2.21 7.80 -26.40
C TYR A 28 1.70 6.57 -27.16
N ALA A 29 2.01 6.50 -28.45
CA ALA A 29 1.69 5.34 -29.29
C ALA A 29 2.80 4.29 -29.21
N VAL A 30 2.45 3.12 -28.67
CA VAL A 30 3.36 1.97 -28.54
C VAL A 30 2.99 0.81 -29.46
N THR A 31 1.99 1.01 -30.34
CA THR A 31 1.61 0.06 -31.39
C THR A 31 2.83 -0.33 -32.24
N GLY A 32 3.02 -1.64 -32.46
CA GLY A 32 4.13 -2.16 -33.26
C GLY A 32 5.50 -2.15 -32.57
N ASN A 33 5.61 -1.61 -31.35
CA ASN A 33 6.84 -1.70 -30.58
C ASN A 33 7.08 -3.16 -30.13
N ARG A 34 8.28 -3.69 -30.39
CA ARG A 34 8.66 -5.08 -30.06
C ARG A 34 8.48 -5.46 -28.58
N PHE A 35 8.50 -4.47 -27.69
CA PHE A 35 8.33 -4.64 -26.25
C PHE A 35 6.88 -4.53 -25.77
N TRP A 36 5.93 -4.24 -26.66
CA TRP A 36 4.50 -4.05 -26.38
C TRP A 36 3.62 -5.00 -27.21
N LYS A 37 4.05 -6.27 -27.33
CA LYS A 37 3.33 -7.27 -28.12
C LYS A 37 1.93 -7.48 -27.55
N ASN A 38 0.91 -7.42 -28.41
CA ASN A 38 -0.51 -7.49 -28.03
C ASN A 38 -0.90 -6.51 -26.91
N GLY A 39 -0.26 -5.34 -26.90
CA GLY A 39 -0.49 -4.30 -25.89
C GLY A 39 0.06 -4.65 -24.50
N VAL A 40 0.94 -5.65 -24.37
CA VAL A 40 1.52 -6.06 -23.09
C VAL A 40 3.02 -5.81 -23.08
N HIS A 41 3.50 -5.17 -22.02
CA HIS A 41 4.91 -4.96 -21.74
C HIS A 41 5.37 -5.79 -20.54
N MET A 42 6.38 -6.64 -20.77
CA MET A 42 7.02 -7.50 -19.76
C MET A 42 6.03 -8.35 -18.94
N ASN A 43 4.89 -8.73 -19.54
CA ASN A 43 3.79 -9.44 -18.87
C ASN A 43 3.27 -8.77 -17.60
N ARG A 44 3.51 -7.46 -17.44
CA ARG A 44 3.18 -6.69 -16.24
C ARG A 44 2.36 -5.44 -16.53
N HIS A 45 2.66 -4.74 -17.61
CA HIS A 45 2.01 -3.47 -17.93
C HIS A 45 1.17 -3.63 -19.19
N GLN A 46 -0.05 -3.08 -19.19
CA GLN A 46 -0.95 -3.11 -20.33
C GLN A 46 -1.08 -1.72 -20.95
N ALA A 47 -1.23 -1.70 -22.27
CA ALA A 47 -1.68 -0.54 -23.00
C ALA A 47 -3.14 -0.22 -22.62
N GLY A 48 -3.55 1.00 -22.92
CA GLY A 48 -4.81 1.59 -22.48
C GLY A 48 -4.79 2.12 -21.04
N ALA A 49 -3.60 2.26 -20.43
CA ALA A 49 -3.46 2.70 -19.05
C ALA A 49 -2.52 3.91 -18.91
N ASP A 50 -2.71 4.64 -17.81
CA ASP A 50 -1.72 5.61 -17.33
C ASP A 50 -0.63 4.87 -16.57
N LEU A 51 0.59 4.92 -17.11
CA LEU A 51 1.78 4.23 -16.62
C LEU A 51 2.80 5.19 -16.00
N THR A 52 2.36 6.40 -15.63
CA THR A 52 3.21 7.41 -14.97
C THR A 52 3.95 6.85 -13.75
N GLU A 53 3.30 5.99 -12.97
CA GLU A 53 3.93 5.36 -11.80
C GLU A 53 4.84 4.20 -12.21
N ALA A 54 4.36 3.34 -13.12
CA ALA A 54 5.11 2.18 -13.59
C ALA A 54 6.45 2.57 -14.22
N ILE A 55 6.49 3.67 -14.97
CA ILE A 55 7.73 4.13 -15.62
C ILE A 55 8.74 4.70 -14.62
N ALA A 56 8.27 5.28 -13.50
CA ALA A 56 9.15 5.79 -12.45
C ALA A 56 9.91 4.66 -11.72
N ALA A 57 9.29 3.48 -11.62
CA ALA A 57 9.90 2.27 -11.07
C ALA A 57 10.63 1.41 -12.12
N SER A 58 10.72 1.87 -13.37
CA SER A 58 11.32 1.11 -14.46
C SER A 58 12.85 1.25 -14.49
N PRO A 59 13.59 0.26 -15.01
CA PRO A 59 15.05 0.32 -15.13
C PRO A 59 15.55 1.32 -16.18
N HIS A 60 14.66 1.99 -16.92
CA HIS A 60 15.01 2.83 -18.06
C HIS A 60 14.43 4.25 -17.98
N GLY A 61 13.65 4.56 -16.95
CA GLY A 61 13.12 5.91 -16.71
C GLY A 61 12.28 6.46 -17.86
N ARG A 62 12.16 7.79 -17.93
CA ARG A 62 11.32 8.50 -18.90
C ARG A 62 11.98 8.72 -20.26
N ASP A 63 13.30 8.61 -20.33
CA ASP A 63 14.10 8.90 -21.53
C ASP A 63 13.70 8.01 -22.72
N VAL A 64 13.20 6.79 -22.43
CA VAL A 64 12.68 5.89 -23.48
C VAL A 64 11.50 6.46 -24.25
N LEU A 65 10.77 7.42 -23.68
CA LEU A 65 9.59 8.05 -24.30
C LEU A 65 9.96 9.12 -25.33
N GLU A 66 11.18 9.65 -25.31
CA GLU A 66 11.62 10.68 -26.27
C GLU A 66 11.54 10.20 -27.72
N LYS A 67 11.71 8.89 -27.93
CA LYS A 67 11.68 8.24 -29.24
C LYS A 67 10.29 7.72 -29.62
N ILE A 68 9.30 7.89 -28.75
CA ILE A 68 7.94 7.38 -28.95
C ILE A 68 7.03 8.52 -29.39
N GLN A 69 6.23 8.26 -30.44
CA GLN A 69 5.30 9.26 -30.96
C GLN A 69 4.25 9.62 -29.91
N THR A 70 4.12 10.92 -29.62
CA THR A 70 3.01 11.45 -28.81
C THR A 70 1.77 11.61 -29.70
N LYS A 71 0.63 11.05 -29.28
CA LYS A 71 -0.67 11.15 -29.97
C LYS A 71 -1.59 12.21 -29.37
N GLY A 72 -1.31 12.65 -28.14
CA GLY A 72 -2.17 13.60 -27.46
C GLY A 72 -1.87 13.77 -25.99
N THR A 73 -2.86 14.27 -25.28
CA THR A 73 -2.83 14.55 -23.84
C THR A 73 -3.92 13.77 -23.13
N LEU A 74 -3.61 13.26 -21.95
CA LEU A 74 -4.61 12.68 -21.06
C LEU A 74 -5.25 13.85 -20.31
N ALA A 75 -6.53 14.07 -20.55
CA ALA A 75 -7.33 15.05 -19.85
C ALA A 75 -7.13 14.85 -18.35
N LYS A 76 -6.72 15.91 -17.65
CA LYS A 76 -6.78 15.93 -16.20
C LYS A 76 -8.22 15.66 -15.84
N GLN A 77 -8.49 14.50 -15.24
CA GLN A 77 -9.73 14.37 -14.51
C GLN A 77 -9.74 15.55 -13.53
N THR A 78 -10.75 16.40 -13.63
CA THR A 78 -11.25 17.11 -12.47
C THR A 78 -11.66 16.02 -11.50
N GLU A 79 -10.67 15.52 -10.74
CA GLU A 79 -10.92 14.87 -9.48
C GLU A 79 -11.81 15.86 -8.75
N ASP A 80 -13.06 15.47 -8.46
CA ASP A 80 -13.88 16.21 -7.51
C ASP A 80 -12.98 16.41 -6.30
N LYS A 81 -12.48 17.65 -6.12
CA LYS A 81 -11.78 18.05 -4.90
C LYS A 81 -12.70 17.58 -3.80
N PRO A 82 -12.29 16.65 -2.92
CA PRO A 82 -13.20 16.15 -1.92
C PRO A 82 -13.67 17.38 -1.13
N PRO A 83 -14.96 17.76 -1.19
CA PRO A 83 -15.42 19.09 -0.73
C PRO A 83 -15.29 19.28 0.80
N PHE A 84 -14.78 18.25 1.48
CA PHE A 84 -14.63 18.14 2.92
C PHE A 84 -13.19 18.34 3.42
N LEU A 85 -12.16 18.44 2.56
CA LEU A 85 -10.79 18.65 3.03
C LEU A 85 -10.57 20.12 3.45
N PRO A 86 -9.94 20.38 4.62
CA PRO A 86 -9.61 21.74 5.04
C PRO A 86 -8.70 22.44 4.01
N GLY A 87 -8.90 23.75 3.79
CA GLY A 87 -8.15 24.52 2.79
C GLY A 87 -6.63 24.48 2.99
N TRP A 88 -6.16 24.47 4.25
CA TRP A 88 -4.72 24.36 4.55
C TRP A 88 -4.12 23.04 4.05
N LEU A 89 -4.87 21.94 4.13
CA LEU A 89 -4.42 20.63 3.69
C LEU A 89 -4.41 20.54 2.17
N ILE A 90 -5.39 21.14 1.50
CA ILE A 90 -5.41 21.27 0.04
C ILE A 90 -4.16 22.03 -0.43
N ASN A 91 -3.87 23.18 0.18
CA ASN A 91 -2.69 23.98 -0.17
C ASN A 91 -1.39 23.20 0.07
N PHE A 92 -1.31 22.45 1.18
CA PHE A 92 -0.16 21.58 1.45
C PHE A 92 0.02 20.49 0.39
N LEU A 93 -1.05 19.79 0.01
CA LEU A 93 -1.03 18.73 -1.00
C LEU A 93 -0.72 19.25 -2.41
N GLU A 94 -1.18 20.46 -2.74
CA GLU A 94 -0.84 21.14 -3.99
C GLU A 94 0.63 21.58 -4.01
N ALA A 95 1.16 22.10 -2.89
CA ALA A 95 2.57 22.44 -2.73
C ALA A 95 3.49 21.21 -2.72
N HIS A 96 2.99 20.05 -2.27
CA HIS A 96 3.74 18.81 -2.18
C HIS A 96 3.01 17.66 -2.90
N PRO A 97 3.03 17.63 -4.25
CA PRO A 97 2.29 16.64 -5.07
C PRO A 97 2.65 15.19 -4.78
N PHE A 98 3.82 14.95 -4.17
CA PHE A 98 4.24 13.65 -3.68
C PHE A 98 3.20 13.01 -2.74
N PHE A 99 2.65 13.75 -1.76
CA PHE A 99 1.68 13.21 -0.81
C PHE A 99 0.31 12.96 -1.43
N LYS A 100 -0.02 13.65 -2.54
CA LYS A 100 -1.23 13.39 -3.32
C LYS A 100 -1.12 12.07 -4.09
N ARG A 101 0.05 11.78 -4.67
CA ARG A 101 0.27 10.57 -5.49
C ARG A 101 0.62 9.35 -4.64
N HIS A 102 1.41 9.55 -3.60
CA HIS A 102 1.94 8.50 -2.74
C HIS A 102 1.71 8.83 -1.26
N PRO A 103 0.46 8.80 -0.78
CA PRO A 103 0.15 9.07 0.62
C PRO A 103 0.73 8.06 1.63
N HIS A 104 1.45 7.00 1.18
CA HIS A 104 2.68 6.43 1.79
C HIS A 104 2.83 4.92 1.50
N PRO A 105 4.00 4.47 0.98
CA PRO A 105 4.43 3.08 1.10
C PRO A 105 5.20 2.82 2.40
N MET A 106 6.18 3.66 2.77
CA MET A 106 7.14 3.30 3.82
C MET A 106 6.56 3.31 5.26
N VAL A 107 5.76 4.33 5.61
CA VAL A 107 5.18 4.48 6.97
C VAL A 107 4.21 3.35 7.32
N VAL A 108 3.51 2.80 6.32
CA VAL A 108 2.57 1.68 6.52
C VAL A 108 3.28 0.32 6.54
N HIS A 109 4.44 0.19 5.87
CA HIS A 109 5.23 -1.05 5.92
C HIS A 109 6.01 -1.21 7.24
N PHE A 110 6.29 -0.11 7.94
CA PHE A 110 7.03 -0.15 9.20
C PHE A 110 6.34 -0.96 10.31
N PRO A 111 5.08 -0.65 10.72
CA PRO A 111 4.36 -1.49 11.68
C PRO A 111 4.14 -2.91 11.13
N MET A 112 3.95 -3.07 9.81
CA MET A 112 3.77 -4.39 9.21
C MET A 112 4.95 -5.32 9.46
N ALA A 113 6.18 -4.84 9.22
CA ALA A 113 7.39 -5.62 9.48
C ALA A 113 7.52 -5.97 10.96
N ILE A 114 7.22 -5.02 11.85
CA ILE A 114 7.26 -5.22 13.31
C ILE A 114 6.31 -6.34 13.74
N PHE A 115 5.04 -6.28 13.34
CA PHE A 115 4.03 -7.28 13.72
C PHE A 115 4.20 -8.63 13.01
N ILE A 116 5.07 -8.71 11.99
CA ILE A 116 5.53 -9.99 11.41
C ILE A 116 6.73 -10.54 12.20
N ILE A 117 7.71 -9.70 12.53
CA ILE A 117 8.96 -10.13 13.17
C ILE A 117 8.75 -10.50 14.64
N ALA A 118 7.95 -9.74 15.40
CA ALA A 118 7.71 -9.99 16.82
C ALA A 118 7.18 -11.41 17.13
N PRO A 119 6.14 -11.94 16.45
CA PRO A 119 5.70 -13.31 16.66
C PRO A 119 6.73 -14.35 16.21
N LEU A 120 7.59 -14.05 15.22
CA LEU A 120 8.68 -14.96 14.83
C LEU A 120 9.76 -15.05 15.91
N PHE A 121 10.11 -13.93 16.55
CA PHE A 121 11.02 -13.92 17.69
C PHE A 121 10.43 -14.65 18.89
N LEU A 122 9.14 -14.47 19.15
CA LEU A 122 8.45 -15.21 20.21
C LEU A 122 8.35 -16.71 19.91
N ALA A 123 8.09 -17.09 18.66
CA ALA A 123 8.11 -18.48 18.22
C ALA A 123 9.50 -19.10 18.40
N TRP A 124 10.55 -18.38 18.04
CA TRP A 124 11.93 -18.83 18.27
C TRP A 124 12.18 -19.10 19.76
N TYR A 125 11.77 -18.16 20.63
CA TYR A 125 11.93 -18.30 22.07
C TYR A 125 11.27 -19.59 22.61
N TYR A 126 10.05 -19.90 22.17
CA TYR A 126 9.29 -21.06 22.65
C TYR A 126 9.67 -22.40 21.99
N LEU A 127 10.03 -22.40 20.71
CA LEU A 127 10.22 -23.63 19.93
C LEU A 127 11.68 -24.07 19.81
N VAL A 128 12.60 -23.11 19.73
CA VAL A 128 14.04 -23.37 19.58
C VAL A 128 14.75 -23.27 20.93
N GLY A 129 14.42 -22.21 21.66
CA GLY A 129 14.95 -21.96 23.00
C GLY A 129 15.33 -20.48 23.21
N PRO A 130 15.62 -20.12 24.47
CA PRO A 130 15.91 -18.73 24.82
C PRO A 130 17.26 -18.27 24.22
N ALA A 131 17.22 -17.21 23.42
CA ALA A 131 18.40 -16.45 23.03
C ALA A 131 18.45 -15.15 23.84
N ARG A 132 19.67 -14.66 24.14
CA ARG A 132 19.86 -13.41 24.88
C ARG A 132 19.20 -12.25 24.12
N GLY A 133 18.40 -11.45 24.81
CA GLY A 133 17.80 -10.24 24.24
C GLY A 133 16.54 -10.49 23.40
N LEU A 134 16.06 -11.74 23.26
CA LEU A 134 14.98 -12.06 22.34
C LEU A 134 13.63 -11.49 22.81
N LEU A 135 13.31 -11.62 24.09
CA LEU A 135 12.08 -11.05 24.66
C LEU A 135 12.16 -9.53 24.79
N GLU A 136 13.34 -8.99 25.07
CA GLU A 136 13.62 -7.56 25.05
C GLU A 136 13.41 -6.99 23.64
N ALA A 137 13.86 -7.70 22.60
CA ALA A 137 13.60 -7.33 21.22
C ALA A 137 12.09 -7.32 20.90
N VAL A 138 11.33 -8.33 21.35
CA VAL A 138 9.86 -8.33 21.21
C VAL A 138 9.26 -7.10 21.89
N PHE A 139 9.70 -6.77 23.11
CA PHE A 139 9.23 -5.58 23.84
C PHE A 139 9.49 -4.27 23.07
N TYR A 140 10.74 -4.05 22.61
CA TYR A 140 11.07 -2.83 21.85
C TYR A 140 10.38 -2.77 20.49
N LEU A 141 10.18 -3.92 19.83
CA LEU A 141 9.39 -4.01 18.62
C LEU A 141 7.95 -3.55 18.88
N TYR A 142 7.33 -3.99 19.98
CA TYR A 142 5.98 -3.52 20.35
C TYR A 142 5.93 -2.02 20.65
N ILE A 143 6.93 -1.44 21.34
CA ILE A 143 7.00 0.03 21.52
C ILE A 143 6.99 0.75 20.17
N LEU A 144 7.85 0.31 19.23
CA LEU A 144 7.94 0.92 17.90
C LEU A 144 6.67 0.67 17.07
N GLY A 145 6.05 -0.49 17.21
CA GLY A 145 4.79 -0.86 16.59
C GLY A 145 3.67 0.09 17.03
N THR A 146 3.52 0.27 18.35
CA THR A 146 2.50 1.16 18.93
C THR A 146 2.67 2.62 18.53
N LEU A 147 3.91 3.12 18.46
CA LEU A 147 4.15 4.50 18.03
C LEU A 147 3.88 4.71 16.53
N SER A 148 4.14 3.69 15.69
CA SER A 148 4.01 3.81 14.24
C SER A 148 2.62 3.49 13.69
N LEU A 149 1.84 2.65 14.39
CA LEU A 149 0.53 2.21 13.91
C LEU A 149 -0.52 3.34 13.79
N PRO A 150 -0.64 4.30 14.73
CA PRO A 150 -1.52 5.46 14.55
C PRO A 150 -1.17 6.30 13.33
N ALA A 151 0.12 6.50 13.05
CA ALA A 151 0.58 7.19 11.86
C ALA A 151 0.23 6.41 10.58
N ALA A 152 0.40 5.09 10.57
CA ALA A 152 0.00 4.23 9.45
C ALA A 152 -1.52 4.24 9.19
N ILE A 153 -2.34 4.26 10.25
CA ILE A 153 -3.79 4.37 10.13
C ILE A 153 -4.19 5.75 9.60
N GLY A 154 -3.62 6.83 10.16
CA GLY A 154 -3.91 8.20 9.76
C GLY A 154 -3.56 8.48 8.30
N THR A 155 -2.39 8.03 7.86
CA THR A 155 -1.97 8.13 6.45
C THR A 155 -2.86 7.30 5.53
N GLY A 156 -3.32 6.11 5.98
CA GLY A 156 -4.31 5.31 5.26
C GLY A 156 -5.67 5.99 5.10
N ILE A 157 -6.15 6.68 6.14
CA ILE A 157 -7.40 7.46 6.07
C ILE A 157 -7.21 8.66 5.12
N LEU A 158 -6.10 9.38 5.22
CA LEU A 158 -5.78 10.48 4.31
C LEU A 158 -5.76 10.01 2.86
N ALA A 159 -5.12 8.87 2.58
CA ALA A 159 -5.11 8.26 1.25
C ALA A 159 -6.53 7.95 0.75
N TRP A 160 -7.39 7.43 1.61
CA TRP A 160 -8.79 7.17 1.28
C TRP A 160 -9.55 8.45 0.92
N LEU A 161 -9.36 9.51 1.71
CA LEU A 161 -10.00 10.80 1.51
C LEU A 161 -9.53 11.51 0.24
N VAL A 162 -8.22 11.49 -0.04
CA VAL A 162 -7.61 12.20 -1.18
C VAL A 162 -7.79 11.41 -2.48
N ASN A 163 -7.46 10.12 -2.49
CA ASN A 163 -7.35 9.35 -3.74
C ASN A 163 -8.64 8.63 -4.14
N TYR A 164 -9.57 8.47 -3.19
CA TYR A 164 -10.85 7.81 -3.43
C TYR A 164 -12.03 8.70 -3.05
N SER A 165 -11.79 9.99 -2.78
CA SER A 165 -12.81 10.98 -2.39
C SER A 165 -13.67 10.53 -1.20
N GLY A 166 -13.14 9.68 -0.32
CA GLY A 166 -13.90 9.08 0.80
C GLY A 166 -15.05 8.16 0.35
N LYS A 167 -15.14 7.80 -0.93
CA LYS A 167 -16.18 6.90 -1.44
C LYS A 167 -16.07 5.53 -0.79
N HIS A 168 -17.23 4.93 -0.52
CA HIS A 168 -17.31 3.60 0.07
C HIS A 168 -16.52 2.59 -0.78
N ASN A 169 -15.53 1.95 -0.16
CA ASN A 169 -14.75 0.88 -0.78
C ASN A 169 -14.58 -0.24 0.26
N PRO A 170 -15.12 -1.45 0.01
CA PRO A 170 -15.10 -2.54 1.00
C PRO A 170 -13.67 -2.99 1.34
N ILE A 171 -12.72 -2.88 0.41
CA ILE A 171 -11.32 -3.22 0.68
C ILE A 171 -10.71 -2.20 1.66
N ILE A 172 -10.94 -0.91 1.45
CA ILE A 172 -10.42 0.15 2.32
C ILE A 172 -11.06 0.05 3.71
N ILE A 173 -12.39 -0.12 3.79
CA ILE A 173 -13.11 -0.23 5.07
C ILE A 173 -12.60 -1.43 5.86
N ARG A 174 -12.53 -2.62 5.24
CA ARG A 174 -12.05 -3.84 5.89
C ARG A 174 -10.61 -3.68 6.37
N LYS A 175 -9.74 -3.07 5.56
CA LYS A 175 -8.36 -2.74 5.95
C LYS A 175 -8.32 -1.81 7.18
N THR A 176 -9.12 -0.75 7.20
CA THR A 176 -9.19 0.19 8.32
C THR A 176 -9.68 -0.50 9.60
N VAL A 177 -10.73 -1.32 9.51
CA VAL A 177 -11.25 -2.09 10.65
C VAL A 177 -10.18 -3.03 11.22
N PHE A 178 -9.52 -3.81 10.38
CA PHE A 178 -8.44 -4.70 10.83
C PHE A 178 -7.26 -3.93 11.43
N SER A 179 -6.95 -2.73 10.92
CA SER A 179 -5.89 -1.89 11.47
C SER A 179 -6.25 -1.34 12.86
N VAL A 180 -7.52 -0.99 13.09
CA VAL A 180 -8.01 -0.57 14.41
C VAL A 180 -8.04 -1.74 15.39
N VAL A 181 -8.46 -2.94 14.96
CA VAL A 181 -8.40 -4.16 15.78
C VAL A 181 -6.95 -4.48 16.15
N LEU A 182 -6.02 -4.37 15.20
CA LEU A 182 -4.59 -4.54 15.45
C LEU A 182 -4.08 -3.54 16.50
N LEU A 183 -4.51 -2.27 16.43
CA LEU A 183 -4.15 -1.25 17.42
C LEU A 183 -4.68 -1.58 18.82
N ILE A 184 -5.89 -2.10 18.92
CA ILE A 184 -6.45 -2.53 20.22
C ILE A 184 -5.60 -3.67 20.81
N PHE A 185 -5.28 -4.68 20.01
CA PHE A 185 -4.43 -5.79 20.47
C PHE A 185 -3.03 -5.31 20.87
N ASP A 186 -2.44 -4.44 20.06
CA ASP A 186 -1.14 -3.85 20.30
C ASP A 186 -1.10 -3.07 21.62
N VAL A 187 -2.10 -2.21 21.88
CA VAL A 187 -2.24 -1.48 23.16
C VAL A 187 -2.40 -2.44 24.34
N MET A 188 -3.18 -3.52 24.21
CA MET A 188 -3.33 -4.52 25.27
C MET A 188 -2.00 -5.25 25.54
N ILE A 189 -1.27 -5.62 24.49
CA ILE A 189 0.00 -6.32 24.60
C ILE A 189 1.05 -5.41 25.24
N ILE A 190 1.23 -4.18 24.76
CA ILE A 190 2.24 -3.27 25.30
C ILE A 190 1.92 -2.89 26.76
N ALA A 191 0.65 -2.71 27.12
CA ALA A 191 0.25 -2.49 28.49
C ALA A 191 0.63 -3.69 29.38
N ALA A 192 0.37 -4.91 28.94
CA ALA A 192 0.75 -6.12 29.67
C ALA A 192 2.28 -6.27 29.81
N LEU A 193 3.04 -5.96 28.76
CA LEU A 193 4.51 -6.01 28.78
C LEU A 193 5.12 -4.93 29.69
N ILE A 194 4.52 -3.74 29.78
CA ILE A 194 4.97 -2.69 30.71
C ILE A 194 4.69 -3.09 32.17
N ILE A 195 3.51 -3.65 32.43
CA ILE A 195 3.11 -4.06 33.80
C ILE A 195 3.94 -5.25 34.28
N LYS A 196 4.15 -6.24 33.42
CA LYS A 196 4.91 -7.47 33.74
C LYS A 196 5.85 -7.82 32.58
N PRO A 197 7.08 -7.28 32.54
CA PRO A 197 8.02 -7.53 31.44
C PRO A 197 8.34 -9.02 31.21
N ALA A 198 8.29 -9.83 32.26
CA ALA A 198 8.54 -11.27 32.20
C ALA A 198 7.30 -12.11 31.80
N ILE A 199 6.17 -11.50 31.43
CA ILE A 199 4.91 -12.22 31.11
C ILE A 199 5.05 -13.21 29.93
N LEU A 200 6.05 -13.03 29.07
CA LEU A 200 6.35 -13.92 27.95
C LEU A 200 7.29 -15.08 28.30
N GLN A 201 7.95 -15.09 29.45
CA GLN A 201 8.99 -16.11 29.74
C GLN A 201 8.37 -17.49 30.02
N ASN A 202 7.35 -17.53 30.88
CA ASN A 202 6.64 -18.74 31.31
C ASN A 202 5.17 -18.40 31.59
N PRO A 203 4.37 -18.06 30.56
CA PRO A 203 2.99 -17.62 30.75
C PRO A 203 2.11 -18.73 31.33
N THR A 204 1.43 -18.44 32.44
CA THR A 204 0.47 -19.37 33.09
C THR A 204 -0.93 -18.76 33.17
N GLY A 205 -1.97 -19.61 33.19
CA GLY A 205 -3.36 -19.15 33.28
C GLY A 205 -3.73 -18.10 32.21
N TRP A 206 -4.17 -16.93 32.68
CA TRP A 206 -4.57 -15.80 31.83
C TRP A 206 -3.40 -15.15 31.08
N GLU A 207 -2.16 -15.32 31.54
CA GLU A 207 -0.96 -14.70 30.93
C GLU A 207 -0.73 -15.24 29.52
N LYS A 208 -1.24 -16.45 29.21
CA LYS A 208 -1.22 -17.06 27.88
C LYS A 208 -1.98 -16.24 26.82
N ILE A 209 -2.85 -15.32 27.23
CA ILE A 209 -3.55 -14.43 26.31
C ILE A 209 -2.56 -13.50 25.60
N VAL A 210 -1.52 -13.01 26.27
CA VAL A 210 -0.55 -12.09 25.67
C VAL A 210 0.21 -12.71 24.50
N PRO A 211 0.89 -13.87 24.63
CA PRO A 211 1.53 -14.50 23.49
C PRO A 211 0.52 -14.94 22.41
N ALA A 212 -0.70 -15.34 22.79
CA ALA A 212 -1.75 -15.67 21.82
C ALA A 212 -2.14 -14.45 20.97
N LEU A 213 -2.30 -13.27 21.58
CA LEU A 213 -2.55 -12.02 20.87
C LEU A 213 -1.37 -11.64 19.96
N ILE A 214 -0.12 -11.80 20.42
CA ILE A 214 1.08 -11.57 19.60
C ILE A 214 1.05 -12.45 18.33
N PHE A 215 0.72 -13.74 18.47
CA PHE A 215 0.57 -14.63 17.31
C PHE A 215 -0.63 -14.26 16.42
N LEU A 216 -1.72 -13.77 17.00
CA LEU A 216 -2.90 -13.33 16.26
C LEU A 216 -2.67 -12.03 15.47
N CYS A 217 -1.68 -11.22 15.85
CA CYS A 217 -1.25 -10.08 15.04
C CYS A 217 -0.72 -10.51 13.66
N LEU A 218 -0.14 -11.71 13.51
CA LEU A 218 0.43 -12.19 12.25
C LEU A 218 -0.60 -12.39 11.11
N PRO A 219 -1.74 -13.09 11.30
CA PRO A 219 -2.77 -13.15 10.28
C PRO A 219 -3.45 -11.79 10.06
N LEU A 220 -3.64 -10.97 11.10
CA LEU A 220 -4.22 -9.62 10.96
C LEU A 220 -3.37 -8.73 10.05
N VAL A 221 -2.07 -8.66 10.31
CA VAL A 221 -1.13 -7.85 9.54
C VAL A 221 -1.05 -8.38 8.11
N SER A 222 -1.05 -9.70 7.90
CA SER A 222 -1.07 -10.32 6.56
C SER A 222 -2.30 -9.92 5.75
N ILE A 223 -3.49 -9.94 6.37
CA ILE A 223 -4.75 -9.51 5.74
C ILE A 223 -4.67 -8.02 5.39
N ILE A 224 -4.25 -7.14 6.30
CA ILE A 224 -4.07 -5.70 6.05
C ILE A 224 -3.15 -5.47 4.85
N GLY A 225 -2.03 -6.21 4.79
CA GLY A 225 -1.06 -6.17 3.69
C GLY A 225 -1.64 -6.60 2.35
N GLU A 226 -2.37 -7.71 2.33
CA GLU A 226 -3.04 -8.22 1.12
C GLU A 226 -4.02 -7.17 0.56
N HIS A 227 -4.76 -6.49 1.44
CA HIS A 227 -5.70 -5.45 1.03
C HIS A 227 -5.01 -4.21 0.50
N GLY A 228 -3.93 -3.78 1.16
CA GLY A 228 -3.07 -2.72 0.64
C GLY A 228 -2.52 -3.08 -0.74
N GLY A 229 -2.05 -4.31 -0.92
CA GLY A 229 -1.58 -4.83 -2.20
C GLY A 229 -2.65 -4.79 -3.28
N LYS A 230 -3.90 -5.19 -3.00
CA LYS A 230 -5.01 -5.15 -3.97
C LYS A 230 -5.40 -3.73 -4.41
N LEU A 231 -5.16 -2.73 -3.57
CA LEU A 231 -5.43 -1.32 -3.92
C LEU A 231 -4.36 -0.74 -4.86
N VAL A 232 -3.12 -1.21 -4.74
CA VAL A 232 -1.97 -0.76 -5.55
C VAL A 232 -1.84 -1.59 -6.83
N PHE A 233 -2.00 -2.90 -6.72
CA PHE A 233 -1.89 -3.88 -7.78
C PHE A 233 -3.24 -4.60 -7.93
N PRO A 234 -4.22 -4.01 -8.65
CA PRO A 234 -5.46 -4.70 -8.92
C PRO A 234 -5.15 -6.02 -9.66
N VAL A 235 -5.52 -7.15 -9.05
CA VAL A 235 -5.41 -8.45 -9.69
C VAL A 235 -6.24 -8.38 -10.97
N LEU A 236 -5.56 -8.52 -12.11
CA LEU A 236 -6.22 -8.69 -13.40
C LEU A 236 -7.12 -9.92 -13.25
N LYS A 237 -8.45 -9.70 -13.16
CA LYS A 237 -9.39 -10.81 -13.33
C LYS A 237 -9.13 -11.34 -14.73
N GLY A 238 -8.53 -12.53 -14.80
CA GLY A 238 -8.55 -13.32 -16.03
C GLY A 238 -10.02 -13.43 -16.45
N LYS A 239 -10.31 -12.93 -17.65
CA LYS A 239 -11.51 -13.36 -18.36
C LYS A 239 -11.27 -14.77 -18.88
#